data_AF-A0AAU7DMK3-F1
#
_entry.id   AF-A0AAU7DMK3-F1
#
_cell.length_a   1.000
_cell.length_b   1.000
_cell.length_c   1.000
_cell.angle_alpha   90.00
_cell.angle_beta   90.00
_cell.angle_gamma   90.00
#
_symmetry.space_group_name_H-M   'P 1'
#
loop_
_entity.id
_entity.type
_entity.pdbx_description
1 polymer ?
#
loop_
_entity_poly.entity_id
_entity_poly.type
_entity_poly.pdbx_seq_one_letter_code
_entity_poly.pdbx_strand_id
1 'polypeptide(L)' 'MRSDQIHRALAQGMNRFEMCQLVAKGVKATHKTGGRFEDTINDALQFLGTHKSDKMVMHPASKVPAEKSLKPAA' A
#
# COMPACT_ATOMS: atom_id res chain seq x y z
N MET A 1 -4.15 -18.85 -0.28
CA MET A 1 -2.90 -18.45 0.41
C MET A 1 -2.60 -16.98 0.16
N ARG A 2 -1.74 -16.35 0.98
CA ARG A 2 -1.32 -14.95 0.78
C ARG A 2 -0.67 -14.72 -0.59
N SER A 3 0.12 -15.68 -1.07
CA SER A 3 0.70 -15.66 -2.42
C SER A 3 -0.37 -15.48 -3.50
N ASP A 4 -1.49 -16.20 -3.39
CA ASP A 4 -2.58 -16.12 -4.36
C ASP A 4 -3.28 -14.76 -4.32
N GLN A 5 -3.39 -14.15 -3.14
CA GLN A 5 -3.95 -12.80 -2.99
C GLN A 5 -3.03 -11.76 -3.64
N ILE A 6 -1.72 -11.90 -3.46
CA ILE A 6 -0.72 -11.06 -4.13
C ILE A 6 -0.84 -11.18 -5.66
N HIS A 7 -0.90 -12.41 -6.19
CA HIS A 7 -1.06 -12.63 -7.62
C HIS A 7 -2.38 -12.06 -8.16
N ARG A 8 -3.49 -12.23 -7.43
CA ARG A 8 -4.79 -11.66 -7.81
C ARG A 8 -4.79 -10.13 -7.81
N ALA A 9 -4.17 -9.50 -6.80
CA ALA A 9 -4.03 -8.05 -6.76
C ALA A 9 -3.17 -7.53 -7.92
N LEU A 10 -2.06 -8.20 -8.24
CA LEU A 10 -1.23 -7.85 -9.40
C LEU A 10 -1.96 -8.02 -10.73
N ALA A 11 -2.81 -9.05 -10.85
CA ALA A 11 -3.63 -9.29 -12.02
C ALA A 11 -4.66 -8.18 -12.31
N GLN A 12 -4.95 -7.29 -11.34
CA GLN A 12 -5.76 -6.09 -11.56
C GLN A 12 -5.03 -4.99 -12.36
N GLY A 13 -3.80 -5.24 -12.83
CA GLY A 13 -3.03 -4.28 -13.64
C GLY A 13 -2.38 -3.17 -12.81
N MET A 14 -2.10 -3.45 -11.54
CA MET A 14 -1.32 -2.58 -10.64
C MET A 14 0.15 -2.98 -10.65
N ASN A 15 1.06 -2.02 -10.50
CA ASN A 15 2.47 -2.32 -10.27
C ASN A 15 2.70 -2.82 -8.82
N ARG A 16 3.70 -3.68 -8.62
CA ARG A 16 4.09 -4.19 -7.29
C ARG A 16 4.35 -3.07 -6.26
N PHE A 17 4.94 -1.95 -6.68
CA PHE A 17 5.22 -0.82 -5.78
C PHE A 17 3.94 -0.10 -5.35
N GLU A 18 3.02 0.11 -6.30
CA GLU A 18 1.71 0.72 -6.02
C GLU A 18 0.90 -0.15 -5.08
N MET A 19 0.90 -1.47 -5.33
CA MET A 19 0.28 -2.45 -4.47
C MET A 19 0.83 -2.38 -3.03
N CYS A 20 2.16 -2.37 -2.85
CA CYS A 20 2.77 -2.24 -1.53
C CYS A 20 2.35 -0.94 -0.81
N GLN A 21 2.31 0.19 -1.54
CA GLN A 21 1.86 1.46 -0.97
C GLN A 21 0.39 1.43 -0.57
N LEU A 22 -0.46 0.83 -1.40
CA LEU A 22 -1.89 0.67 -1.12
C LEU A 22 -2.14 -0.20 0.10
N VAL A 23 -1.47 -1.35 0.18
CA VAL A 23 -1.54 -2.24 1.35
C VAL A 23 -1.05 -1.51 2.59
N ALA A 24 0.07 -0.80 2.53
CA ALA A 24 0.59 -0.03 3.67
C ALA A 24 -0.39 1.05 4.15
N LYS A 25 -1.03 1.78 3.23
CA LYS A 25 -2.07 2.77 3.55
C LYS A 25 -3.31 2.10 4.16
N GLY A 26 -3.76 0.99 3.58
CA GLY A 26 -4.89 0.21 4.08
C GLY A 26 -4.66 -0.29 5.49
N VAL A 27 -3.52 -0.94 5.74
CA VAL A 27 -3.14 -1.44 7.07
C VAL A 27 -3.07 -0.29 8.07
N LYS A 28 -2.46 0.84 7.72
CA LYS A 28 -2.41 2.02 8.60
C LYS A 28 -3.82 2.53 8.98
N ALA A 29 -4.77 2.48 8.04
CA ALA A 29 -6.12 2.99 8.25
C ALA A 29 -7.04 2.02 9.00
N THR A 30 -6.86 0.71 8.81
CA THR A 30 -7.84 -0.29 9.28
C THR A 30 -7.33 -1.22 10.36
N HIS A 31 -6.02 -1.22 10.65
CA HIS A 31 -5.46 -2.07 11.70
C HIS A 31 -5.96 -1.66 13.08
N LYS A 32 -6.39 -2.66 13.88
CA LYS A 32 -6.86 -2.47 15.25
C LYS A 32 -5.79 -2.94 16.23
N THR A 33 -5.53 -2.13 17.26
CA THR A 33 -4.62 -2.49 18.35
C THR A 33 -4.99 -3.84 18.96
N GLY A 34 -4.00 -4.71 19.16
CA GLY A 34 -4.19 -6.07 19.67
C GLY A 34 -4.54 -7.11 18.59
N GLY A 35 -4.81 -6.68 17.35
CA GLY A 35 -4.94 -7.58 16.20
C GLY A 35 -3.58 -7.96 15.61
N ARG A 36 -3.54 -9.03 14.81
CA ARG A 36 -2.35 -9.40 14.04
C ARG A 36 -2.26 -8.56 12.78
N PHE A 37 -1.09 -8.01 12.48
CA PHE A 37 -0.86 -7.27 11.24
C PHE A 37 -1.09 -8.12 10.00
N GLU A 38 -0.76 -9.41 10.08
CA GLU A 38 -0.94 -10.35 8.98
C GLU A 38 -2.38 -10.42 8.49
N ASP A 39 -3.34 -10.35 9.41
CA ASP A 39 -4.76 -10.44 9.09
C ASP A 39 -5.21 -9.17 8.38
N THR A 40 -4.84 -7.99 8.89
CA THR A 40 -5.13 -6.72 8.22
C THR A 40 -4.46 -6.61 6.85
N ILE A 41 -3.24 -7.14 6.69
CA ILE A 41 -2.57 -7.22 5.39
C ILE A 41 -3.37 -8.12 4.44
N ASN A 42 -3.81 -9.29 4.91
CA ASN A 42 -4.59 -10.22 4.09
C ASN A 42 -5.92 -9.59 3.65
N ASP A 43 -6.59 -8.84 4.52
CA ASP A 43 -7.83 -8.12 4.22
C ASP A 43 -7.59 -7.04 3.16
N ALA A 44 -6.52 -6.24 3.31
CA ALA A 44 -6.14 -5.24 2.32
C ALA A 44 -5.81 -5.86 0.96
N LEU A 45 -5.07 -6.97 0.93
CA LEU A 45 -4.75 -7.70 -0.29
C LEU A 45 -6.00 -8.31 -0.94
N GLN A 46 -6.91 -8.85 -0.13
CA GLN A 46 -8.17 -9.41 -0.60
C GLN A 46 -9.03 -8.32 -1.25
N PHE A 47 -9.14 -7.15 -0.60
CA PHE A 47 -9.87 -6.01 -1.14
C PHE A 47 -9.33 -5.58 -2.50
N LEU A 48 -8.01 -5.43 -2.62
CA LEU A 48 -7.35 -5.08 -3.87
C LEU A 48 -7.52 -6.13 -4.98
N GLY A 49 -7.64 -7.41 -4.62
CA GLY A 49 -7.79 -8.50 -5.59
C GLY A 49 -9.23 -8.70 -6.08
N THR A 50 -10.24 -8.23 -5.35
CA THR A 50 -11.66 -8.43 -5.68
C THR A 50 -12.39 -7.18 -6.12
N HIS A 51 -11.92 -5.99 -5.71
CA HIS A 51 -12.54 -4.72 -6.06
C HIS A 51 -11.76 -4.07 -7.18
N LYS A 52 -12.47 -3.62 -8.22
CA LYS A 52 -11.87 -2.82 -9.29
C LYS A 52 -11.41 -1.50 -8.69
N SER A 53 -10.10 -1.33 -8.61
CA SER A 53 -9.49 -0.07 -8.18
C SER A 53 -9.65 0.92 -9.33
N ASP A 54 -10.60 1.85 -9.20
CA ASP A 54 -10.68 2.97 -10.12
C ASP A 54 -9.41 3.81 -9.94
N LYS A 55 -8.55 3.86 -10.98
CA LYS A 55 -7.21 4.45 -10.91
C LYS A 55 -7.23 5.97 -10.63
N MET A 56 -8.41 6.57 -10.50
CA MET A 56 -8.66 8.00 -10.36
C MET A 56 -8.20 8.61 -9.01
N VAL A 57 -7.98 7.83 -7.94
CA VAL A 57 -7.79 8.39 -6.58
C VAL A 57 -6.32 8.46 -6.13
N MET A 58 -5.35 8.17 -7.00
CA MET A 58 -3.94 8.32 -6.64
C MET A 58 -3.46 9.72 -7.04
N HIS A 59 -3.38 10.61 -6.06
CA HIS A 59 -2.59 11.84 -6.19
C HIS A 59 -1.21 11.49 -6.76
N PRO A 60 -0.71 12.23 -7.76
CA PRO A 60 0.58 11.94 -8.36
C PRO A 60 1.63 11.89 -7.26
N ALA A 61 2.51 10.87 -7.33
CA ALA A 61 3.67 10.77 -6.46
C ALA A 61 4.37 12.13 -6.43
N SER A 62 4.39 12.75 -5.25
CA SER A 62 4.96 14.09 -5.06
C SER A 62 6.40 14.05 -5.58
N LYS A 63 6.69 14.78 -6.67
CA LYS A 63 8.01 14.84 -7.32
C LYS A 63 9.03 15.64 -6.51
N VAL A 64 8.84 15.81 -5.21
CA VAL A 64 9.73 16.61 -4.38
C VAL A 64 10.78 15.66 -3.80
N PRO A 65 12.06 15.75 -4.21
CA PRO A 65 13.12 15.10 -3.47
C PRO A 65 13.04 15.68 -2.06
N ALA A 66 12.99 14.82 -1.05
CA ALA A 66 13.12 15.26 0.33
C ALA A 66 14.56 15.77 0.51
N GLU A 67 14.80 17.04 0.16
CA GLU A 67 16.00 17.78 0.51
C GLU A 67 15.95 18.00 2.04
N LYS A 68 16.31 16.95 2.79
CA LYS A 68 16.76 17.14 4.16
C LYS A 68 18.09 17.87 4.08
N SER A 69 18.03 19.19 4.08
CA SER A 69 19.16 20.06 4.35
C SER A 69 19.71 19.73 5.75
N LEU A 70 20.65 18.79 5.82
CA LEU A 70 21.48 18.57 6.99
C LEU A 70 22.33 19.82 7.16
N LYS A 71 21.95 20.69 8.11
CA LYS A 71 22.82 21.80 8.51
C LYS A 71 24.09 21.20 9.15
N PRO A 72 25.31 21.63 8.75
CA PRO A 72 26.51 21.23 9.45
C PRO A 72 26.47 21.81 10.87
N ALA A 73 26.82 20.97 11.84
CA ALA A 73 27.02 21.41 13.22
C ALA A 73 28.27 22.31 13.26
N ALA A 74 28.09 23.55 13.70
CA ALA A 74 29.16 24.47 14.06
C ALA A 74 29.37 24.43 15.58
#